data_AF-A0A9P1DAA7-F1
#
_entry.id   AF-A0A9P1DAA7-F1
#
_cell.length_a   1.000
_cell.length_b   1.000
_cell.length_c   1.000
_cell.angle_alpha   90.00
_cell.angle_beta   90.00
_cell.angle_gamma   90.00
#
_symmetry.space_group_name_H-M   'P 1'
#
loop_
_entity.id
_entity.type
_entity.pdbx_description
1 polymer ?
#
loop_
_entity_poly.entity_id
_entity_poly.type
_entity_poly.pdbx_seq_one_letter_code
_entity_poly.pdbx_strand_id
1 'polypeptide(L)'
;MKDVVDFVEEHYQRFRKDVPETNRSSFKFLVLGSYPAHIRMMQRNMQNPIPYNDIDIFHKDIDFARYIAGKPFKPLSTEQGRKELKAVQYVRFQPHMDINYVCLSSTADLQARVHESDINAVAIGVLVTLNWITWQRKGRLIESAPFTQFLQTQTLAMCDFRSLVKPKNALASLVRLLHKAQQSNLRVLRPSDVDIVNMCHGRAIGPEHVQMYGKLQDTYKQCINHLFFFKTETDEKTRTNRCRFFSRKAAPPDVDDSRTLSTCQLALSSTVHDQVEGTCYAHAVATAVRATEKRIVGRVPMSHDQIVQQIVAKHGTKGANMFRVLQEECAERQLGRACSVRGLIYHDGIPCIELKNSWGSNFADGGNFKVGLDVVRDPRFNFQLFDVFFRVQDLLKEDLRRFEEEEERIRKMKTQMLIKAY
;
A
#
# COMPACT_ATOMS: atom_id res chain seq x y z
N MET A 1 9.49 -22.26 -19.62
CA MET A 1 9.08 -20.89 -19.95
C MET A 1 8.25 -20.84 -21.23
N LYS A 2 8.61 -21.66 -22.23
CA LYS A 2 7.94 -21.75 -23.53
C LYS A 2 6.42 -21.91 -23.38
N ASP A 3 5.94 -22.91 -22.65
CA ASP A 3 4.51 -23.21 -22.50
C ASP A 3 3.67 -22.06 -21.95
N VAL A 4 4.19 -21.30 -20.97
CA VAL A 4 3.49 -20.13 -20.40
C VAL A 4 3.43 -18.98 -21.40
N VAL A 5 4.50 -18.77 -22.17
CA VAL A 5 4.53 -17.73 -23.21
C VAL A 5 3.59 -18.10 -24.34
N ASP A 6 3.64 -19.34 -24.80
CA ASP A 6 2.78 -19.88 -25.85
C ASP A 6 1.30 -19.80 -25.43
N PHE A 7 0.99 -20.09 -24.15
CA PHE A 7 -0.35 -19.93 -23.58
C PHE A 7 -0.87 -18.48 -23.58
N VAL A 8 -0.04 -17.53 -23.12
CA VAL A 8 -0.39 -16.09 -23.14
C VAL A 8 -0.61 -15.63 -24.57
N GLU A 9 0.23 -16.08 -25.49
CA GLU A 9 0.13 -15.76 -26.92
C GLU A 9 -1.17 -16.31 -27.51
N GLU A 10 -1.50 -17.59 -27.26
CA GLU A 10 -2.73 -18.21 -27.73
C GLU A 10 -3.97 -17.43 -27.26
N HIS A 11 -4.03 -17.08 -25.98
CA HIS A 11 -5.14 -16.29 -25.43
C HIS A 11 -5.24 -14.92 -26.07
N TYR A 12 -4.10 -14.27 -26.30
CA TYR A 12 -4.05 -12.96 -26.96
C TYR A 12 -4.47 -13.03 -28.43
N GLN A 13 -4.11 -14.10 -29.16
CA GLN A 13 -4.59 -14.30 -30.53
C GLN A 13 -6.10 -14.44 -30.60
N ARG A 14 -6.73 -15.09 -29.61
CA ARG A 14 -8.19 -15.22 -29.60
C ARG A 14 -8.87 -13.89 -29.30
N PHE A 15 -8.32 -13.10 -28.37
CA PHE A 15 -8.78 -11.73 -28.07
C PHE A 15 -8.66 -10.78 -29.27
N ARG A 16 -7.60 -10.94 -30.08
CA ARG A 16 -7.25 -10.09 -31.22
C ARG A 16 -8.34 -9.97 -32.29
N LYS A 17 -9.23 -10.96 -32.43
CA LYS A 17 -10.34 -10.90 -33.42
C LYS A 17 -11.25 -9.68 -33.20
N ASP A 18 -11.22 -9.09 -32.00
CA ASP A 18 -12.15 -8.06 -31.58
C ASP A 18 -11.52 -6.64 -31.43
N VAL A 19 -10.21 -6.48 -31.67
CA VAL A 19 -9.48 -5.20 -31.45
C VAL A 19 -9.10 -4.53 -32.79
N PRO A 20 -9.27 -3.21 -32.98
CA PRO A 20 -8.88 -2.52 -34.22
C PRO A 20 -7.37 -2.60 -34.56
N GLU A 21 -7.03 -2.60 -35.85
CA GLU A 21 -5.65 -2.76 -36.36
C GLU A 21 -4.72 -1.57 -36.10
N THR A 22 -5.27 -0.37 -35.93
CA THR A 22 -4.53 0.90 -35.91
C THR A 22 -3.70 1.17 -34.64
N ASN A 23 -3.84 0.35 -33.59
CA ASN A 23 -3.12 0.50 -32.31
C ASN A 23 -1.94 -0.48 -32.11
N ARG A 24 -1.47 -1.16 -33.17
CA ARG A 24 -0.65 -2.39 -33.04
C ARG A 24 0.81 -2.18 -33.45
N SER A 25 1.70 -1.81 -32.53
CA SER A 25 3.16 -1.85 -32.76
C SER A 25 3.88 -2.90 -31.90
N SER A 26 3.56 -3.01 -30.61
CA SER A 26 4.06 -4.07 -29.73
C SER A 26 3.23 -4.17 -28.44
N PHE A 27 3.20 -5.34 -27.82
CA PHE A 27 2.62 -5.52 -26.48
C PHE A 27 3.65 -6.09 -25.51
N LYS A 28 3.50 -5.71 -24.25
CA LYS A 28 4.41 -6.07 -23.16
C LYS A 28 3.64 -6.72 -22.04
N PHE A 29 4.15 -7.86 -21.58
CA PHE A 29 3.70 -8.50 -20.36
C PHE A 29 4.89 -8.99 -19.55
N LEU A 30 4.69 -9.10 -18.24
CA LEU A 30 5.67 -9.56 -17.27
C LEU A 30 5.18 -10.88 -16.69
N VAL A 31 6.02 -11.91 -16.80
CA VAL A 31 5.82 -13.16 -16.05
C VAL A 31 6.71 -13.11 -14.81
N LEU A 32 6.14 -13.11 -13.62
CA LEU A 32 6.82 -13.03 -12.31
C LEU A 32 6.46 -14.26 -11.48
N GLY A 33 7.27 -14.56 -10.46
CA GLY A 33 6.95 -15.57 -9.46
C GLY A 33 7.98 -16.69 -9.39
N SER A 34 7.56 -17.83 -8.83
CA SER A 34 8.46 -18.97 -8.58
C SER A 34 8.96 -19.65 -9.86
N TYR A 35 8.22 -19.55 -10.96
CA TYR A 35 8.64 -20.20 -12.20
C TYR A 35 9.79 -19.52 -12.93
N PRO A 36 9.74 -18.21 -13.24
CA PRO A 36 10.90 -17.51 -13.78
C PRO A 36 12.15 -17.73 -12.91
N ALA A 37 11.98 -17.76 -11.59
CA ALA A 37 13.04 -18.09 -10.63
C ALA A 37 13.60 -19.50 -10.85
N HIS A 38 12.74 -20.52 -10.88
CA HIS A 38 13.13 -21.91 -11.14
C HIS A 38 13.92 -22.05 -12.44
N ILE A 39 13.38 -21.53 -13.56
CA ILE A 39 14.05 -21.59 -14.86
C ILE A 39 15.43 -20.92 -14.79
N ARG A 40 15.52 -19.78 -14.10
CA ARG A 40 16.78 -19.07 -13.96
C ARG A 40 17.80 -19.83 -13.11
N MET A 41 17.37 -20.51 -12.05
CA MET A 41 18.25 -21.35 -11.23
C MET A 41 18.77 -22.57 -12.00
N MET A 42 17.91 -23.20 -12.82
CA MET A 42 18.30 -24.32 -13.68
C MET A 42 19.36 -23.91 -14.71
N GLN A 43 19.22 -22.72 -15.32
CA GLN A 43 20.24 -22.18 -16.23
C GLN A 43 21.60 -21.92 -15.57
N ARG A 44 21.64 -21.78 -14.24
CA ARG A 44 22.87 -21.62 -13.45
C ARG A 44 23.33 -22.94 -12.80
N ASN A 45 22.75 -24.08 -13.17
CA ASN A 45 23.08 -25.42 -12.66
C ASN A 45 23.03 -25.52 -11.12
N MET A 46 22.03 -24.90 -10.47
CA MET A 46 21.87 -25.00 -9.01
C MET A 46 21.28 -26.36 -8.59
N GLN A 47 21.81 -26.93 -7.51
CA GLN A 47 21.46 -28.29 -7.05
C GLN A 47 20.04 -28.45 -6.49
N ASN A 48 19.36 -27.36 -6.11
CA ASN A 48 18.02 -27.40 -5.50
C ASN A 48 17.14 -26.27 -6.06
N PRO A 49 16.61 -26.41 -7.28
CA PRO A 49 15.76 -25.38 -7.87
C PRO A 49 14.42 -25.32 -7.13
N ILE A 50 13.87 -24.11 -6.95
CA ILE A 50 12.61 -23.91 -6.23
C ILE A 50 11.49 -24.66 -6.97
N PRO A 51 10.72 -25.56 -6.31
CA PRO A 51 9.59 -26.22 -6.93
C PRO A 51 8.57 -25.20 -7.44
N TYR A 52 8.08 -25.54 -8.63
CA TYR A 52 7.13 -24.78 -9.40
C TYR A 52 5.76 -24.74 -8.71
N ASN A 53 5.24 -23.57 -8.32
CA ASN A 53 3.90 -23.52 -7.71
C ASN A 53 3.07 -22.25 -8.02
N ASP A 54 3.66 -21.19 -8.56
CA ASP A 54 2.96 -19.90 -8.68
C ASP A 54 3.56 -19.02 -9.79
N ILE A 55 2.69 -18.53 -10.67
CA ILE A 55 2.99 -17.60 -11.75
C ILE A 55 2.03 -16.40 -11.68
N ASP A 56 2.61 -15.21 -11.65
CA ASP A 56 1.87 -13.97 -11.86
C ASP A 56 2.18 -13.41 -13.25
N ILE A 57 1.14 -13.10 -14.03
CA ILE A 57 1.23 -12.50 -15.35
C ILE A 57 0.65 -11.10 -15.30
N PHE A 58 1.51 -10.10 -15.47
CA PHE A 58 1.11 -8.70 -15.49
C PHE A 58 1.10 -8.13 -16.89
N HIS A 59 0.08 -7.34 -17.22
CA HIS A 59 0.00 -6.61 -18.49
C HIS A 59 -0.79 -5.32 -18.34
N LYS A 60 -0.70 -4.41 -19.31
CA LYS A 60 -1.41 -3.11 -19.26
C LYS A 60 -2.82 -3.15 -19.87
N ASP A 61 -3.09 -4.10 -20.75
CA ASP A 61 -4.29 -4.09 -21.58
C ASP A 61 -5.54 -4.53 -20.80
N ILE A 62 -6.34 -3.56 -20.36
CA ILE A 62 -7.57 -3.77 -19.57
C ILE A 62 -8.57 -4.64 -20.33
N ASP A 63 -8.63 -4.50 -21.64
CA ASP A 63 -9.61 -5.23 -22.45
C ASP A 63 -9.20 -6.70 -22.60
N PHE A 64 -7.90 -6.98 -22.72
CA PHE A 64 -7.38 -8.35 -22.70
C PHE A 64 -7.71 -9.07 -21.38
N ALA A 65 -7.62 -8.37 -20.24
CA ALA A 65 -7.93 -8.97 -18.94
C ALA A 65 -9.42 -9.36 -18.82
N ARG A 66 -10.33 -8.55 -19.40
CA ARG A 66 -11.77 -8.86 -19.44
C ARG A 66 -12.07 -10.07 -20.31
N TYR A 67 -11.36 -10.17 -21.45
CA TYR A 67 -11.49 -11.32 -22.35
C TYR A 67 -11.12 -12.64 -21.68
N ILE A 68 -9.96 -12.70 -21.01
CA ILE A 68 -9.57 -13.91 -20.27
C ILE A 68 -10.61 -14.21 -19.17
N ALA A 69 -11.19 -13.17 -18.55
CA ALA A 69 -12.21 -13.31 -17.49
C ALA A 69 -13.58 -13.81 -17.99
N GLY A 70 -13.72 -14.13 -19.28
CA GLY A 70 -14.99 -14.54 -19.88
C GLY A 70 -16.03 -13.43 -19.87
N LYS A 71 -15.62 -12.16 -19.68
CA LYS A 71 -16.52 -11.02 -19.70
C LYS A 71 -16.61 -10.47 -21.12
N PRO A 72 -17.82 -10.14 -21.62
CA PRO A 72 -17.98 -9.60 -22.97
C PRO A 72 -17.19 -8.31 -23.14
N PHE A 73 -16.51 -8.17 -24.27
CA PHE A 73 -15.79 -6.96 -24.65
C PHE A 73 -16.78 -5.79 -24.75
N LYS A 74 -16.59 -4.76 -23.92
CA LYS A 74 -17.32 -3.49 -24.00
C LYS A 74 -16.30 -2.35 -24.08
N PRO A 75 -16.23 -1.59 -25.19
CA PRO A 75 -15.26 -0.51 -25.34
C PRO A 75 -15.36 0.53 -24.21
N LEU A 76 -14.20 1.00 -23.76
CA LEU A 76 -13.97 1.84 -22.58
C LEU A 76 -14.42 3.32 -22.74
N SER A 77 -15.60 3.58 -23.31
CA SER A 77 -16.12 4.96 -23.37
C SER A 77 -16.61 5.49 -22.01
N THR A 78 -16.62 4.66 -20.96
CA THR A 78 -17.08 5.06 -19.62
C THR A 78 -15.96 5.00 -18.58
N GLU A 79 -15.83 6.08 -17.80
CA GLU A 79 -14.88 6.26 -16.69
C GLU A 79 -15.01 5.15 -15.62
N GLN A 80 -16.19 4.53 -15.55
CA GLN A 80 -16.52 3.41 -14.68
C GLN A 80 -15.72 2.12 -15.02
N GLY A 81 -15.43 1.87 -16.30
CA GLY A 81 -14.63 0.72 -16.73
C GLY A 81 -13.15 0.79 -16.31
N ARG A 82 -12.63 1.99 -16.02
CA ARG A 82 -11.24 2.19 -15.56
C ARG A 82 -11.05 1.96 -14.06
N LYS A 83 -12.11 2.04 -13.26
CA LYS A 83 -12.05 1.90 -11.79
C LYS A 83 -12.24 0.45 -11.31
N GLU A 84 -12.87 -0.41 -12.11
CA GLU A 84 -13.35 -1.72 -11.66
C GLU A 84 -12.35 -2.89 -11.78
N LEU A 85 -11.17 -2.73 -12.38
CA LEU A 85 -10.33 -3.88 -12.76
C LEU A 85 -8.93 -3.86 -12.15
N LYS A 86 -8.86 -4.15 -10.84
CA LYS A 86 -7.86 -5.11 -10.34
C LYS A 86 -8.46 -6.52 -10.43
N ALA A 87 -8.84 -6.95 -11.63
CA ALA A 87 -9.23 -8.34 -11.82
C ALA A 87 -7.96 -9.18 -11.71
N VAL A 88 -7.76 -9.79 -10.54
CA VAL A 88 -6.91 -10.98 -10.43
C VAL A 88 -7.76 -12.13 -10.92
N GLN A 89 -7.38 -12.73 -12.04
CA GLN A 89 -8.01 -13.97 -12.49
C GLN A 89 -7.09 -15.14 -12.24
N TYR A 90 -7.64 -16.16 -11.59
CA TYR A 90 -6.98 -17.43 -11.36
C TYR A 90 -7.31 -18.35 -12.53
N VAL A 91 -6.29 -18.69 -13.35
CA VAL A 91 -6.41 -19.71 -14.39
C VAL A 91 -5.53 -20.88 -14.00
N ARG A 92 -6.16 -22.05 -13.79
CA ARG A 92 -5.45 -23.29 -13.51
C ARG A 92 -5.05 -23.93 -14.84
N PHE A 93 -3.77 -23.80 -15.22
CA PHE A 93 -3.27 -24.32 -16.51
C PHE A 93 -2.93 -25.82 -16.43
N GLN A 94 -2.59 -26.32 -15.25
CA GLN A 94 -2.29 -27.72 -14.94
C GLN A 94 -2.66 -28.02 -13.47
N PRO A 95 -2.75 -29.29 -13.03
CA PRO A 95 -3.15 -29.66 -11.66
C PRO A 95 -2.32 -29.00 -10.54
N HIS A 96 -1.14 -28.48 -10.87
CA HIS A 96 -0.16 -27.93 -9.92
C HIS A 96 0.29 -26.51 -10.27
N MET A 97 -0.46 -25.82 -11.12
CA MET A 97 -0.03 -24.56 -11.73
C MET A 97 -1.13 -23.51 -11.65
N ASP A 98 -0.97 -22.62 -10.68
CA ASP A 98 -1.84 -21.45 -10.54
C ASP A 98 -1.22 -20.27 -11.31
N ILE A 99 -1.97 -19.74 -12.28
CA ILE A 99 -1.62 -18.53 -13.01
C ILE A 99 -2.54 -17.40 -12.56
N ASN A 100 -1.96 -16.35 -11.99
CA ASN A 100 -2.66 -15.12 -11.63
C ASN A 100 -2.46 -14.09 -12.74
N TYR A 101 -3.53 -13.71 -13.42
CA TYR A 101 -3.50 -12.59 -14.37
C TYR A 101 -3.81 -11.28 -13.69
N VAL A 102 -2.98 -10.26 -13.92
CA VAL A 102 -3.12 -8.94 -13.30
C VAL A 102 -2.97 -7.84 -14.35
N CYS A 103 -4.02 -7.02 -14.48
CA CYS A 103 -3.96 -5.82 -15.30
C CYS A 103 -3.37 -4.63 -14.52
N LEU A 104 -2.48 -3.87 -15.15
CA LEU A 104 -1.85 -2.67 -14.61
C LEU A 104 -2.29 -1.42 -15.37
N SER A 105 -2.23 -0.27 -14.71
CA SER A 105 -2.54 1.03 -15.30
C SER A 105 -1.46 1.53 -16.28
N SER A 106 -0.20 1.18 -16.02
CA SER A 106 0.94 1.69 -16.77
C SER A 106 1.99 0.62 -17.08
N THR A 107 2.80 0.86 -18.11
CA THR A 107 3.97 0.01 -18.41
C THR A 107 5.13 0.24 -17.46
N ALA A 108 5.21 1.41 -16.80
CA ALA A 108 6.22 1.68 -15.78
C ALA A 108 6.00 0.78 -14.55
N ASP A 109 4.73 0.45 -14.27
CA ASP A 109 4.33 -0.40 -13.15
C ASP A 109 4.87 -1.82 -13.30
N LEU A 110 5.05 -2.33 -14.53
CA LEU A 110 5.54 -3.70 -14.77
C LEU A 110 6.90 -3.97 -14.14
N GLN A 111 7.85 -3.03 -14.22
CA GLN A 111 9.17 -3.25 -13.62
C GLN A 111 9.13 -3.10 -12.10
N ALA A 112 8.35 -2.12 -11.60
CA ALA A 112 8.13 -1.93 -10.18
C ALA A 112 7.59 -3.21 -9.51
N ARG A 113 6.74 -3.99 -10.20
CA ARG A 113 6.20 -5.25 -9.67
C ARG A 113 7.24 -6.27 -9.26
N VAL A 114 8.38 -6.34 -9.95
CA VAL A 114 9.46 -7.27 -9.57
C VAL A 114 10.02 -6.90 -8.19
N HIS A 115 10.06 -5.61 -7.86
CA HIS A 115 10.55 -5.09 -6.59
C HIS A 115 9.51 -5.12 -5.47
N GLU A 116 8.22 -5.22 -5.80
CA GLU A 116 7.12 -5.30 -4.83
C GLU A 116 6.89 -6.71 -4.27
N SER A 117 7.59 -7.72 -4.80
CA SER A 117 7.46 -9.09 -4.30
C SER A 117 8.03 -9.21 -2.89
N ASP A 118 7.26 -9.83 -2.00
CA ASP A 118 7.54 -9.87 -0.55
C ASP A 118 8.46 -11.01 -0.13
N ILE A 119 8.87 -11.88 -1.07
CA ILE A 119 9.82 -12.97 -0.85
C ILE A 119 10.95 -12.83 -1.87
N ASN A 120 12.21 -12.78 -1.38
CA ASN A 120 13.38 -12.48 -2.20
C ASN A 120 13.58 -13.41 -3.42
N ALA A 121 13.25 -14.69 -3.30
CA ALA A 121 13.48 -15.68 -4.34
C ALA A 121 12.43 -15.70 -5.47
N VAL A 122 11.31 -14.99 -5.31
CA VAL A 122 10.27 -14.86 -6.35
C VAL A 122 10.31 -13.50 -7.06
N ALA A 123 11.26 -12.64 -6.68
CA ALA A 123 11.44 -11.29 -7.22
C ALA A 123 12.25 -11.30 -8.54
N ILE A 124 11.79 -12.07 -9.52
CA ILE A 124 12.38 -12.16 -10.86
C ILE A 124 11.30 -12.22 -11.93
N GLY A 125 11.42 -11.34 -12.93
CA GLY A 125 10.45 -11.21 -14.00
C GLY A 125 11.03 -11.50 -15.37
N VAL A 126 10.22 -12.05 -16.28
CA VAL A 126 10.52 -12.08 -17.71
C VAL A 126 9.60 -11.08 -18.39
N LEU A 127 10.17 -9.96 -18.84
CA LEU A 127 9.47 -8.99 -19.67
C LEU A 127 9.50 -9.49 -21.11
N VAL A 128 8.34 -9.89 -21.63
CA VAL A 128 8.19 -10.32 -23.01
C VAL A 128 7.64 -9.15 -23.81
N THR A 129 8.32 -8.84 -24.92
CA THR A 129 7.82 -7.93 -25.95
C THR A 129 7.58 -8.74 -27.22
N LEU A 130 6.38 -8.65 -27.75
CA LEU A 130 6.01 -9.31 -29.01
C LEU A 130 5.88 -8.24 -30.10
N ASN A 131 6.68 -8.39 -31.17
CA ASN A 131 6.54 -7.59 -32.39
C ASN A 131 5.49 -8.26 -33.28
N TRP A 132 4.41 -7.55 -33.54
CA TRP A 132 3.26 -8.08 -34.25
C TRP A 132 3.42 -8.17 -35.76
N ILE A 133 4.30 -7.33 -36.33
CA ILE A 133 4.55 -7.31 -37.78
C ILE A 133 5.40 -8.51 -38.15
N THR A 134 6.42 -8.78 -37.35
CA THR A 134 7.42 -9.81 -37.65
C THR A 134 7.19 -11.11 -36.90
N TRP A 135 6.23 -11.15 -35.97
CA TRP A 135 6.04 -12.25 -35.02
C TRP A 135 7.28 -12.57 -34.17
N GLN A 136 8.23 -11.64 -34.11
CA GLN A 136 9.43 -11.82 -33.35
C GLN A 136 9.16 -11.54 -31.87
N ARG A 137 9.47 -12.54 -31.06
CA ARG A 137 9.49 -12.45 -29.61
C ARG A 137 10.85 -11.94 -29.15
N LYS A 138 10.84 -10.93 -28.28
CA LYS A 138 12.02 -10.52 -27.50
C LYS A 138 11.71 -10.63 -26.02
N GLY A 139 12.31 -11.62 -25.37
CA GLY A 139 12.27 -11.79 -23.91
C GLY A 139 13.46 -11.10 -23.27
N ARG A 140 13.23 -10.30 -22.23
CA ARG A 140 14.27 -9.71 -21.38
C ARG A 140 14.04 -10.13 -19.93
N LEU A 141 15.04 -10.77 -19.33
CA LEU A 141 15.02 -11.10 -17.91
C LEU A 141 15.25 -9.84 -17.07
N ILE A 142 14.52 -9.73 -15.96
CA ILE A 142 14.65 -8.65 -14.98
C ILE A 142 14.85 -9.32 -13.62
N GLU A 143 16.10 -9.30 -13.14
CA GLU A 143 16.47 -9.79 -11.81
C GLU A 143 16.40 -8.64 -10.81
N SER A 144 15.79 -8.85 -9.65
CA SER A 144 15.87 -7.90 -8.54
C SER A 144 17.16 -8.11 -7.73
N ALA A 145 17.62 -7.08 -7.02
CA ALA A 145 18.74 -7.21 -6.09
C ALA A 145 18.51 -8.31 -5.01
N PRO A 146 17.31 -8.42 -4.39
CA PRO A 146 16.99 -9.53 -3.50
C PRO A 146 17.14 -10.92 -4.13
N PHE A 147 16.74 -11.08 -5.40
CA PHE A 147 16.91 -12.36 -6.10
C PHE A 147 18.39 -12.70 -6.32
N THR A 148 19.21 -11.72 -6.72
CA THR A 148 20.65 -11.91 -6.87
C THR A 148 21.31 -12.33 -5.55
N GLN A 149 20.91 -11.71 -4.44
CA GLN A 149 21.38 -12.11 -3.10
C GLN A 149 20.91 -13.52 -2.72
N PHE A 150 19.68 -13.89 -3.09
CA PHE A 150 19.19 -15.26 -2.90
C PHE A 150 20.04 -16.29 -3.65
N LEU A 151 20.46 -16.02 -4.89
CA LEU A 151 21.33 -16.94 -5.64
C LEU A 151 22.66 -17.22 -4.94
N GLN A 152 23.16 -16.27 -4.15
CA GLN A 152 24.40 -16.41 -3.38
C GLN A 152 24.19 -17.16 -2.06
N THR A 153 23.10 -16.85 -1.35
CA THR A 153 22.87 -17.32 0.03
C THR A 153 21.97 -18.57 0.12
N GLN A 154 21.23 -18.87 -0.94
CA GLN A 154 20.18 -19.89 -0.99
C GLN A 154 19.23 -19.86 0.21
N THR A 155 18.97 -18.65 0.73
CA THR A 155 18.17 -18.44 1.93
C THR A 155 16.96 -17.57 1.59
N LEU A 156 15.76 -18.09 1.87
CA LEU A 156 14.53 -17.36 1.68
C LEU A 156 14.38 -16.30 2.78
N ALA A 157 14.04 -15.09 2.39
CA ALA A 157 13.82 -13.97 3.30
C ALA A 157 12.61 -13.18 2.84
N MET A 158 11.94 -12.55 3.80
CA MET A 158 10.94 -11.53 3.47
C MET A 158 11.62 -10.22 3.09
N CYS A 159 11.26 -9.68 1.93
CA CYS A 159 11.67 -8.34 1.54
C CYS A 159 10.96 -7.32 2.43
N ASP A 160 11.69 -6.33 2.95
CA ASP A 160 11.13 -5.14 3.61
C ASP A 160 10.17 -5.41 4.78
N PHE A 161 10.36 -6.50 5.54
CA PHE A 161 9.53 -6.82 6.71
C PHE A 161 9.54 -5.73 7.81
N ARG A 162 10.50 -4.80 7.73
CA ARG A 162 10.67 -3.65 8.63
C ARG A 162 10.19 -2.32 8.05
N SER A 163 9.73 -2.27 6.80
CA SER A 163 9.22 -1.04 6.22
C SER A 163 8.00 -0.57 7.02
N LEU A 164 8.04 0.68 7.50
CA LEU A 164 6.93 1.34 8.21
C LEU A 164 5.64 1.35 7.38
N VAL A 165 5.75 1.14 6.07
CA VAL A 165 4.63 0.83 5.19
C VAL A 165 4.28 -0.65 5.39
N LYS A 166 3.47 -0.91 6.42
CA LYS A 166 3.02 -2.27 6.78
C LYS A 166 2.55 -3.03 5.52
N PRO A 167 3.17 -4.15 5.11
CA PRO A 167 2.65 -4.99 4.05
C PRO A 167 1.20 -5.34 4.38
N LYS A 168 0.31 -5.20 3.39
CA LYS A 168 -1.14 -5.35 3.57
C LYS A 168 -1.54 -6.69 4.19
N ASN A 169 -0.66 -7.70 4.16
CA ASN A 169 -0.90 -8.99 4.77
C ASN A 169 0.38 -9.70 5.27
N ALA A 170 1.11 -9.06 6.20
CA ALA A 170 2.40 -9.55 6.74
C ALA A 170 2.38 -11.04 7.16
N LEU A 171 1.29 -11.45 7.82
CA LEU A 171 1.10 -12.82 8.27
C LEU A 171 0.94 -13.82 7.11
N ALA A 172 0.12 -13.50 6.12
CA ALA A 172 -0.03 -14.33 4.93
C ALA A 172 1.30 -14.48 4.17
N SER A 173 2.10 -13.41 4.11
CA SER A 173 3.45 -13.45 3.54
C SER A 173 4.41 -14.34 4.35
N LEU A 174 4.38 -14.27 5.69
CA LEU A 174 5.16 -15.14 6.55
C LEU A 174 4.78 -16.61 6.36
N VAL A 175 3.48 -16.93 6.31
CA VAL A 175 3.01 -18.30 6.05
C VAL A 175 3.47 -18.78 4.68
N ARG A 176 3.37 -17.94 3.63
CA ARG A 176 3.87 -18.28 2.28
C ARG A 176 5.38 -18.51 2.25
N LEU A 177 6.16 -17.70 2.96
CA LEU A 177 7.61 -17.86 3.09
C LEU A 177 7.94 -19.23 3.69
N LEU A 178 7.35 -19.56 4.85
CA LEU A 178 7.60 -20.82 5.55
C LEU A 178 7.15 -22.02 4.70
N HIS A 179 6.00 -21.92 4.04
CA HIS A 179 5.49 -22.98 3.16
C HIS A 179 6.40 -23.21 1.96
N LYS A 180 6.85 -22.14 1.29
CA LYS A 180 7.83 -22.26 0.18
C LYS A 180 9.16 -22.83 0.65
N ALA A 181 9.64 -22.44 1.83
CA ALA A 181 10.86 -22.99 2.40
C ALA A 181 10.78 -24.49 2.64
N GLN A 182 9.66 -24.95 3.22
CA GLN A 182 9.39 -26.36 3.43
C GLN A 182 9.33 -27.14 2.11
N GLN A 183 8.60 -26.63 1.10
CA GLN A 183 8.49 -27.28 -0.20
C GLN A 183 9.85 -27.40 -0.90
N SER A 184 10.69 -26.40 -0.74
CA SER A 184 11.97 -26.29 -1.46
C SER A 184 13.15 -26.85 -0.67
N ASN A 185 12.93 -27.29 0.58
CA ASN A 185 13.98 -27.60 1.55
C ASN A 185 15.05 -26.49 1.66
N LEU A 186 14.62 -25.23 1.64
CA LEU A 186 15.51 -24.06 1.71
C LEU A 186 15.54 -23.49 3.13
N ARG A 187 16.68 -22.88 3.48
CA ARG A 187 16.83 -22.14 4.74
C ARG A 187 15.98 -20.87 4.70
N VAL A 188 15.50 -20.45 5.87
CA VAL A 188 14.73 -19.22 6.05
C VAL A 188 15.50 -18.26 6.93
N LEU A 189 15.72 -17.04 6.44
CA LEU A 189 16.12 -15.92 7.27
C LEU A 189 14.86 -15.38 7.96
N ARG A 190 14.61 -15.89 9.16
CA ARG A 190 13.42 -15.57 9.94
C ARG A 190 13.51 -14.13 10.47
N PRO A 191 12.43 -13.32 10.38
CA PRO A 191 12.38 -12.04 11.09
C PRO A 191 12.41 -12.24 12.61
N SER A 192 12.77 -11.20 13.37
CA SER A 192 12.80 -11.30 14.83
C SER A 192 11.39 -11.53 15.40
N ASP A 193 11.29 -12.18 16.57
CA ASP A 193 10.00 -12.38 17.26
C ASP A 193 9.23 -11.08 17.45
N VAL A 194 9.95 -10.00 17.79
CA VAL A 194 9.41 -8.66 17.98
C VAL A 194 8.81 -8.13 16.68
N ASP A 195 9.55 -8.23 15.57
CA ASP A 195 9.05 -7.83 14.25
C ASP A 195 7.80 -8.64 13.88
N ILE A 196 7.83 -9.96 14.09
CA ILE A 196 6.70 -10.85 13.77
C ILE A 196 5.45 -10.45 14.57
N VAL A 197 5.57 -10.26 15.89
CA VAL A 197 4.47 -9.85 16.77
C VAL A 197 3.91 -8.51 16.32
N ASN A 198 4.77 -7.50 16.13
CA ASN A 198 4.35 -6.15 15.73
C ASN A 198 3.60 -6.12 14.40
N MET A 199 3.97 -6.99 13.47
CA MET A 199 3.41 -6.99 12.11
C MET A 199 2.18 -7.87 11.95
N CYS A 200 2.07 -8.95 12.73
CA CYS A 200 1.06 -9.99 12.55
C CYS A 200 -0.04 -10.00 13.62
N HIS A 201 0.16 -9.36 14.79
CA HIS A 201 -0.83 -9.35 15.86
C HIS A 201 -2.19 -8.79 15.40
N GLY A 202 -3.26 -9.53 15.70
CA GLY A 202 -4.65 -9.14 15.40
C GLY A 202 -5.02 -9.20 13.92
N ARG A 203 -4.12 -9.63 13.03
CA ARG A 203 -4.36 -9.68 11.59
C ARG A 203 -5.23 -10.88 11.22
N ALA A 204 -6.21 -10.63 10.36
CA ALA A 204 -6.96 -11.69 9.69
C ALA A 204 -6.11 -12.35 8.61
N ILE A 205 -6.26 -13.65 8.47
CA ILE A 205 -5.65 -14.47 7.42
C ILE A 205 -6.76 -15.10 6.55
N GLY A 206 -6.53 -15.16 5.24
CA GLY A 206 -7.47 -15.78 4.29
C GLY A 206 -7.51 -17.30 4.44
N PRO A 207 -8.63 -17.96 4.09
CA PRO A 207 -8.81 -19.41 4.23
C PRO A 207 -7.74 -20.22 3.49
N GLU A 208 -7.29 -19.77 2.32
CA GLU A 208 -6.22 -20.38 1.54
C GLU A 208 -4.90 -20.43 2.32
N HIS A 209 -4.58 -19.36 3.04
CA HIS A 209 -3.37 -19.26 3.85
C HIS A 209 -3.50 -20.04 5.17
N VAL A 210 -4.72 -20.16 5.73
CA VAL A 210 -4.99 -21.07 6.87
C VAL A 210 -4.71 -22.51 6.45
N GLN A 211 -5.13 -22.91 5.26
CA GLN A 211 -4.86 -24.25 4.73
C GLN A 211 -3.35 -24.47 4.52
N MET A 212 -2.62 -23.49 3.96
CA MET A 212 -1.16 -23.55 3.83
C MET A 212 -0.48 -23.71 5.20
N TYR A 213 -0.89 -22.93 6.19
CA TYR A 213 -0.39 -23.03 7.56
C TYR A 213 -0.67 -24.42 8.17
N GLY A 214 -1.86 -24.99 7.94
CA GLY A 214 -2.20 -26.35 8.39
C GLY A 214 -1.27 -27.44 7.85
N LYS A 215 -0.74 -27.25 6.63
CA LYS A 215 0.20 -28.17 5.95
C LYS A 215 1.66 -27.98 6.36
N LEU A 216 1.99 -26.97 7.17
CA LEU A 216 3.35 -26.79 7.68
C LEU A 216 3.73 -27.92 8.65
N GLN A 217 4.96 -28.39 8.56
CA GLN A 217 5.60 -29.25 9.55
C GLN A 217 5.76 -28.48 10.87
N ASP A 218 5.84 -29.21 11.98
CA ASP A 218 5.86 -28.62 13.31
C ASP A 218 7.04 -27.67 13.54
N THR A 219 8.20 -27.95 12.94
CA THR A 219 9.38 -27.07 12.99
C THR A 219 9.10 -25.68 12.41
N TYR A 220 8.38 -25.59 11.29
CA TYR A 220 7.96 -24.32 10.69
C TYR A 220 6.78 -23.69 11.43
N LYS A 221 5.80 -24.49 11.88
CA LYS A 221 4.68 -24.00 12.70
C LYS A 221 5.15 -23.40 14.00
N GLN A 222 6.20 -23.96 14.61
CA GLN A 222 6.78 -23.47 15.84
C GLN A 222 7.17 -22.01 15.71
N CYS A 223 7.67 -21.52 14.56
CA CYS A 223 7.97 -20.10 14.32
C CYS A 223 6.79 -19.16 14.57
N ILE A 224 5.55 -19.65 14.48
CA ILE A 224 4.31 -18.90 14.71
C ILE A 224 3.69 -19.28 16.06
N ASN A 225 3.67 -20.57 16.42
CA ASN A 225 2.88 -21.09 17.55
C ASN A 225 3.36 -20.64 18.93
N HIS A 226 4.67 -20.42 19.11
CA HIS A 226 5.18 -19.86 20.37
C HIS A 226 4.85 -18.37 20.53
N LEU A 227 4.57 -17.66 19.43
CA LEU A 227 4.23 -16.23 19.45
C LEU A 227 2.73 -15.99 19.48
N PHE A 228 1.94 -16.85 18.84
CA PHE A 228 0.52 -16.60 18.65
C PHE A 228 -0.37 -17.79 19.04
N PHE A 229 -1.62 -17.47 19.32
CA PHE A 229 -2.74 -18.41 19.29
C PHE A 229 -3.74 -18.01 18.20
N PHE A 230 -4.54 -18.98 17.78
CA PHE A 230 -5.51 -18.84 16.70
C PHE A 230 -6.90 -18.62 17.26
N LYS A 231 -7.66 -17.71 16.67
CA LYS A 231 -9.08 -17.51 16.98
C LYS A 231 -9.86 -17.33 15.68
N THR A 232 -10.96 -18.05 15.56
CA THR A 232 -11.93 -17.82 14.48
C THR A 232 -12.98 -16.85 14.97
N GLU A 233 -13.20 -15.79 14.21
CA GLU A 233 -14.18 -14.74 14.49
C GLU A 233 -15.08 -14.58 13.27
N THR A 234 -16.38 -14.40 13.48
CA THR A 234 -17.31 -14.07 12.39
C THR A 234 -17.28 -12.55 12.20
N ASP A 235 -16.87 -12.09 11.02
CA ASP A 235 -16.92 -10.68 10.67
C ASP A 235 -18.39 -10.24 10.56
N GLU A 236 -18.84 -9.34 11.44
CA GLU A 236 -20.25 -8.97 11.57
C GLU A 236 -20.84 -8.38 10.28
N LYS A 237 -20.02 -7.63 9.52
CA LYS A 237 -20.45 -6.96 8.29
C LYS A 237 -20.64 -7.94 7.14
N THR A 238 -19.74 -8.91 7.01
CA THR A 238 -19.73 -9.86 5.88
C THR A 238 -20.34 -11.21 6.22
N ARG A 239 -20.58 -11.49 7.51
CA ARG A 239 -20.94 -12.80 8.06
C ARG A 239 -19.98 -13.92 7.64
N THR A 240 -18.73 -13.58 7.33
CA THR A 240 -17.71 -14.56 6.95
C THR A 240 -16.83 -14.89 8.14
N ASN A 241 -16.48 -16.17 8.30
CA ASN A 241 -15.52 -16.58 9.30
C ASN A 241 -14.12 -16.16 8.88
N ARG A 242 -13.47 -15.36 9.72
CA ARG A 242 -12.08 -14.95 9.58
C ARG A 242 -11.26 -15.53 10.70
N CYS A 243 -10.06 -15.96 10.34
CA CYS A 243 -9.11 -16.48 11.28
C CYS A 243 -8.12 -15.39 11.62
N ARG A 244 -7.91 -15.11 12.91
CA ARG A 244 -6.95 -14.10 13.39
C ARG A 244 -5.89 -14.75 14.29
N PHE A 245 -4.69 -14.19 14.25
CA PHE A 245 -3.58 -14.57 15.13
C PHE A 245 -3.40 -13.52 16.20
N PHE A 246 -3.50 -13.92 17.46
CA PHE A 246 -3.31 -13.05 18.61
C PHE A 246 -2.02 -13.42 19.32
N SER A 247 -1.25 -12.40 19.71
CA SER A 247 0.05 -12.60 20.34
C SER A 247 -0.19 -13.14 21.74
N ARG A 248 0.58 -14.16 22.15
CA ARG A 248 0.53 -14.73 23.50
C ARG A 248 1.14 -13.79 24.54
N LYS A 249 2.03 -12.90 24.13
CA LYS A 249 2.73 -11.93 25.00
C LYS A 249 2.04 -10.58 25.06
N ALA A 250 1.13 -10.30 24.13
CA ALA A 250 0.31 -9.10 24.24
C ALA A 250 -0.74 -9.36 25.33
N ALA A 251 -0.86 -8.45 26.29
CA ALA A 251 -2.06 -8.40 27.13
C ALA A 251 -3.30 -8.45 26.22
N PRO A 252 -4.38 -9.17 26.61
CA PRO A 252 -5.60 -9.23 25.81
C PRO A 252 -5.98 -7.79 25.44
N PRO A 253 -5.99 -7.43 24.14
CA PRO A 253 -6.31 -6.08 23.77
C PRO A 253 -7.79 -5.83 24.11
N ASP A 254 -8.10 -4.66 24.65
CA ASP A 254 -9.31 -3.97 24.22
C ASP A 254 -9.20 -3.86 22.69
N VAL A 255 -9.89 -4.75 21.97
CA VAL A 255 -9.82 -4.83 20.51
C VAL A 255 -10.60 -3.66 19.93
N ASP A 256 -9.96 -2.50 19.91
CA ASP A 256 -10.29 -1.43 18.97
C ASP A 256 -9.28 -1.49 17.81
N ASP A 257 -9.74 -1.97 16.66
CA ASP A 257 -8.99 -2.09 15.39
C ASP A 257 -8.45 -0.71 14.89
N SER A 258 -8.66 0.38 15.63
CA SER A 258 -8.16 1.74 15.35
C SER A 258 -6.71 2.04 15.80
N ARG A 259 -6.12 1.28 16.73
CA ARG A 259 -4.82 1.64 17.32
C ARG A 259 -3.61 1.02 16.61
N THR A 260 -3.15 1.71 15.57
CA THR A 260 -1.75 1.61 15.09
C THR A 260 -0.82 2.41 16.01
N LEU A 261 0.29 1.77 16.42
CA LEU A 261 1.41 2.26 17.26
C LEU A 261 1.56 3.79 17.42
N SER A 262 1.65 4.20 18.69
CA SER A 262 1.92 5.54 19.21
C SER A 262 3.21 6.18 18.66
N THR A 263 3.11 6.87 17.53
CA THR A 263 3.89 8.06 17.23
C THR A 263 3.05 9.27 17.64
N CYS A 264 3.64 10.18 18.43
CA CYS A 264 3.05 11.41 18.99
C CYS A 264 1.56 11.60 18.68
N GLN A 265 0.69 11.22 19.62
CA GLN A 265 -0.74 11.54 19.55
C GLN A 265 -0.88 13.03 19.21
N LEU A 266 -1.27 13.32 17.97
CA LEU A 266 -1.93 14.56 17.66
C LEU A 266 -3.24 14.49 18.42
N ALA A 267 -3.24 15.02 19.65
CA ALA A 267 -4.46 15.46 20.32
C ALA A 267 -5.05 16.59 19.46
N LEU A 268 -5.70 16.18 18.38
CA LEU A 268 -6.76 16.92 17.74
C LEU A 268 -7.86 16.99 18.80
N SER A 269 -8.28 18.21 19.11
CA SER A 269 -9.34 18.46 20.07
C SER A 269 -10.59 17.70 19.61
N SER A 270 -10.92 16.60 20.28
CA SER A 270 -12.20 15.90 20.12
C SER A 270 -13.32 16.63 20.85
N THR A 271 -12.97 17.63 21.66
CA THR A 271 -13.88 18.51 22.36
C THR A 271 -14.43 19.56 21.41
N VAL A 272 -15.76 19.59 21.25
CA VAL A 272 -16.46 20.70 20.62
C VAL A 272 -16.05 21.96 21.38
N HIS A 273 -15.38 22.89 20.70
CA HIS A 273 -14.99 24.15 21.32
C HIS A 273 -16.24 25.02 21.48
N ASP A 274 -16.38 25.69 22.63
CA ASP A 274 -17.43 26.69 22.84
C ASP A 274 -17.24 27.83 21.82
N GLN A 275 -18.13 27.88 20.83
CA GLN A 275 -18.09 28.90 19.78
C GLN A 275 -18.87 30.12 20.24
N VAL A 276 -18.26 31.30 20.10
CA VAL A 276 -18.94 32.58 20.31
C VAL A 276 -19.30 33.13 18.93
N GLU A 277 -20.59 33.35 18.68
CA GLU A 277 -21.11 33.96 17.44
C GLU A 277 -20.66 33.23 16.15
N GLY A 278 -20.18 33.96 15.13
CA GLY A 278 -19.80 33.46 13.81
C GLY A 278 -18.34 33.02 13.70
N THR A 279 -17.69 32.63 14.80
CA THR A 279 -16.23 32.36 14.85
C THR A 279 -15.81 30.98 14.34
N CYS A 280 -16.73 30.16 13.82
CA CYS A 280 -16.43 28.81 13.32
C CYS A 280 -15.31 28.76 12.27
N TYR A 281 -15.16 29.82 11.46
CA TYR A 281 -14.06 29.94 10.49
C TYR A 281 -12.69 29.99 11.17
N ALA A 282 -12.57 30.66 12.32
CA ALA A 282 -11.32 30.81 13.05
C ALA A 282 -10.88 29.48 13.66
N HIS A 283 -11.81 28.72 14.24
CA HIS A 283 -11.52 27.38 14.77
C HIS A 283 -11.09 26.41 13.67
N ALA A 284 -11.73 26.46 12.50
CA ALA A 284 -11.36 25.62 11.36
C ALA A 284 -9.94 25.92 10.87
N VAL A 285 -9.62 27.21 10.67
CA VAL A 285 -8.28 27.65 10.24
C VAL A 285 -7.22 27.32 11.28
N ALA A 286 -7.48 27.61 12.56
CA ALA A 286 -6.56 27.30 13.66
C ALA A 286 -6.24 25.81 13.74
N THR A 287 -7.24 24.94 13.53
CA THR A 287 -7.05 23.49 13.50
C THR A 287 -6.09 23.08 12.39
N ALA A 288 -6.35 23.55 11.15
CA ALA A 288 -5.56 23.19 9.98
C ALA A 288 -4.11 23.67 10.11
N VAL A 289 -3.90 24.94 10.48
CA VAL A 289 -2.59 25.56 10.66
C VAL A 289 -1.80 24.83 11.75
N ARG A 290 -2.39 24.63 12.93
CA ARG A 290 -1.71 23.98 14.06
C ARG A 290 -1.36 22.53 13.76
N ALA A 291 -2.25 21.80 13.09
CA ALA A 291 -1.98 20.42 12.69
C ALA A 291 -0.77 20.35 11.74
N THR A 292 -0.66 21.27 10.80
CA THR A 292 0.48 21.34 9.88
C THR A 292 1.77 21.75 10.59
N GLU A 293 1.75 22.77 11.44
CA GLU A 293 2.94 23.23 12.16
C GLU A 293 3.50 22.14 13.09
N LYS A 294 2.65 21.32 13.74
CA LYS A 294 3.10 20.20 14.59
C LYS A 294 3.92 19.14 13.84
N ARG A 295 3.84 19.10 12.51
CA ARG A 295 4.61 18.15 11.69
C ARG A 295 6.01 18.65 11.37
N ILE A 296 6.29 19.93 11.61
CA ILE A 296 7.61 20.52 11.42
C ILE A 296 8.43 20.22 12.68
N VAL A 297 9.47 19.39 12.53
CA VAL A 297 10.27 18.92 13.66
C VAL A 297 10.87 20.10 14.41
N GLY A 298 10.67 20.11 15.72
CA GLY A 298 11.17 21.16 16.60
C GLY A 298 10.34 22.45 16.61
N ARG A 299 9.36 22.64 15.72
CA ARG A 299 8.45 23.79 15.78
C ARG A 299 7.43 23.57 16.90
N VAL A 300 7.27 24.55 17.78
CA VAL A 300 6.26 24.52 18.85
C VAL A 300 5.12 25.45 18.42
N PRO A 301 4.01 24.91 17.88
CA PRO A 301 2.92 25.75 17.45
C PRO A 301 2.24 26.40 18.65
N MET A 302 1.65 27.56 18.39
CA MET A 302 0.77 28.22 19.34
C MET A 302 -0.37 27.29 19.77
N SER A 303 -0.92 27.52 20.96
CA SER A 303 -2.12 26.80 21.38
C SER A 303 -3.27 27.10 20.43
N HIS A 304 -4.22 26.17 20.35
CA HIS A 304 -5.39 26.33 19.48
C HIS A 304 -6.13 27.63 19.76
N ASP A 305 -6.39 27.91 21.03
CA ASP A 305 -7.14 29.09 21.48
C ASP A 305 -6.39 30.39 21.20
N GLN A 306 -5.05 30.41 21.29
CA GLN A 306 -4.25 31.57 20.92
C GLN A 306 -4.35 31.87 19.41
N ILE A 307 -4.32 30.83 18.56
CA ILE A 307 -4.48 31.02 17.11
C ILE A 307 -5.91 31.51 16.81
N VAL A 308 -6.92 30.95 17.47
CA VAL A 308 -8.32 31.42 17.34
C VAL A 308 -8.44 32.88 17.77
N GLN A 309 -7.92 33.26 18.94
CA GLN A 309 -7.96 34.63 19.44
C GLN A 309 -7.25 35.60 18.49
N GLN A 310 -6.09 35.22 17.95
CA GLN A 310 -5.37 36.01 16.95
C GLN A 310 -6.20 36.21 15.68
N ILE A 311 -6.79 35.14 15.14
CA ILE A 311 -7.65 35.20 13.95
C ILE A 311 -8.89 36.07 14.21
N VAL A 312 -9.56 35.89 15.35
CA VAL A 312 -10.77 36.65 15.71
C VAL A 312 -10.44 38.12 15.96
N ALA A 313 -9.30 38.44 16.59
CA ALA A 313 -8.85 39.82 16.75
C ALA A 313 -8.57 40.51 15.41
N LYS A 314 -8.04 39.76 14.43
CA LYS A 314 -7.70 40.28 13.10
C LYS A 314 -8.89 40.38 12.15
N HIS A 315 -9.85 39.45 12.24
CA HIS A 315 -10.92 39.28 11.24
C HIS A 315 -12.35 39.44 11.80
N GLY A 316 -12.51 39.59 13.12
CA GLY A 316 -13.79 39.84 13.80
C GLY A 316 -14.59 38.57 14.15
N THR A 317 -15.71 38.75 14.87
CA THR A 317 -16.56 37.64 15.36
C THR A 317 -17.74 37.29 14.44
N LYS A 318 -18.06 38.17 13.47
CA LYS A 318 -19.26 38.06 12.60
C LYS A 318 -19.08 37.14 11.39
N GLY A 319 -18.13 36.21 11.45
CA GLY A 319 -17.71 35.40 10.31
C GLY A 319 -16.78 36.16 9.37
N ALA A 320 -15.86 35.44 8.74
CA ALA A 320 -14.97 35.98 7.72
C ALA A 320 -14.81 35.01 6.55
N ASN A 321 -14.29 35.51 5.44
CA ASN A 321 -13.96 34.67 4.30
C ASN A 321 -12.82 33.71 4.68
N MET A 322 -13.16 32.45 4.94
CA MET A 322 -12.22 31.43 5.43
C MET A 322 -11.00 31.26 4.53
N PHE A 323 -11.16 31.39 3.20
CA PHE A 323 -10.04 31.27 2.26
C PHE A 323 -9.01 32.38 2.47
N ARG A 324 -9.47 33.62 2.59
CA ARG A 324 -8.59 34.77 2.83
C ARG A 324 -7.89 34.64 4.19
N VAL A 325 -8.64 34.27 5.23
CA VAL A 325 -8.08 34.06 6.57
C VAL A 325 -7.00 32.97 6.56
N LEU A 326 -7.31 31.81 5.96
CA LEU A 326 -6.36 30.72 5.83
C LEU A 326 -5.12 31.12 5.01
N GLN A 327 -5.30 31.90 3.94
CA GLN A 327 -4.21 32.40 3.12
C GLN A 327 -3.24 33.28 3.91
N GLU A 328 -3.79 34.22 4.68
CA GLU A 328 -2.99 35.14 5.48
C GLU A 328 -2.25 34.38 6.60
N GLU A 329 -2.95 33.50 7.33
CA GLU A 329 -2.33 32.67 8.38
C GLU A 329 -1.25 31.72 7.83
N CYS A 330 -1.48 31.10 6.66
CA CYS A 330 -0.48 30.26 6.03
C CYS A 330 0.74 31.07 5.59
N ALA A 331 0.55 32.25 5.02
CA ALA A 331 1.64 33.12 4.57
C ALA A 331 2.50 33.60 5.75
N GLU A 332 1.88 34.04 6.84
CA GLU A 332 2.57 34.46 8.07
C GLU A 332 3.42 33.33 8.68
N ARG A 333 2.99 32.08 8.50
CA ARG A 333 3.62 30.88 9.09
C ARG A 333 4.48 30.07 8.11
N GLN A 334 4.64 30.57 6.87
CA GLN A 334 5.36 29.94 5.76
C GLN A 334 4.84 28.53 5.41
N LEU A 335 3.53 28.40 5.28
CA LEU A 335 2.83 27.17 4.89
C LEU A 335 2.28 27.31 3.45
N GLY A 336 2.39 26.24 2.66
CA GLY A 336 1.80 26.08 1.33
C GLY A 336 0.34 25.57 1.37
N ARG A 337 -0.37 25.67 0.24
CA ARG A 337 -1.80 25.29 0.12
C ARG A 337 -2.08 24.33 -1.05
N ALA A 338 -2.53 23.11 -0.78
CA ALA A 338 -2.96 22.13 -1.80
C ALA A 338 -3.65 20.93 -1.17
N CYS A 339 -4.81 20.52 -1.72
CA CYS A 339 -5.41 19.22 -1.45
C CYS A 339 -4.98 18.21 -2.52
N SER A 340 -4.74 16.96 -2.11
CA SER A 340 -4.61 15.86 -3.07
C SER A 340 -5.95 15.13 -3.22
N VAL A 341 -6.58 15.29 -4.38
CA VAL A 341 -7.70 14.43 -4.79
C VAL A 341 -7.15 13.04 -5.05
N ARG A 342 -7.59 12.06 -4.25
CA ARG A 342 -7.17 10.65 -4.39
C ARG A 342 -7.97 9.94 -5.47
N GLY A 343 -9.25 10.29 -5.60
CA GLY A 343 -10.14 9.71 -6.58
C GLY A 343 -11.60 9.96 -6.26
N LEU A 344 -12.45 9.28 -7.01
CA LEU A 344 -13.90 9.31 -6.88
C LEU A 344 -14.38 7.91 -6.47
N ILE A 345 -15.03 7.81 -5.32
CA ILE A 345 -15.52 6.56 -4.71
C ILE A 345 -17.04 6.61 -4.55
N TYR A 346 -17.66 5.48 -4.19
CA TYR A 346 -19.06 5.44 -3.76
C TYR A 346 -19.12 5.10 -2.28
N HIS A 347 -19.94 5.83 -1.52
CA HIS A 347 -20.23 5.54 -0.13
C HIS A 347 -21.75 5.50 0.04
N ASP A 348 -22.27 4.33 0.40
CA ASP A 348 -23.72 4.09 0.56
C ASP A 348 -24.56 4.50 -0.66
N GLY A 349 -24.03 4.21 -1.86
CA GLY A 349 -24.68 4.54 -3.13
C GLY A 349 -24.50 6.00 -3.60
N ILE A 350 -23.92 6.87 -2.76
CA ILE A 350 -23.66 8.27 -3.10
C ILE A 350 -22.24 8.39 -3.67
N PRO A 351 -22.06 9.02 -4.84
CA PRO A 351 -20.75 9.26 -5.40
C PRO A 351 -20.04 10.38 -4.62
N CYS A 352 -18.80 10.13 -4.17
CA CYS A 352 -18.01 11.06 -3.37
C CYS A 352 -16.61 11.26 -3.94
N ILE A 353 -16.04 12.45 -3.77
CA ILE A 353 -14.61 12.71 -3.94
C ILE A 353 -13.89 12.24 -2.67
N GLU A 354 -12.94 11.33 -2.81
CA GLU A 354 -12.02 10.96 -1.74
C GLU A 354 -10.81 11.89 -1.79
N LEU A 355 -10.53 12.51 -0.66
CA LEU A 355 -9.50 13.53 -0.50
C LEU A 355 -8.52 13.05 0.55
N LYS A 356 -7.23 13.22 0.26
CA LYS A 356 -6.18 13.05 1.27
C LYS A 356 -5.79 14.41 1.80
N ASN A 357 -5.92 14.59 3.11
CA ASN A 357 -5.33 15.76 3.76
C ASN A 357 -3.82 15.59 3.93
N SER A 358 -3.15 16.72 4.08
CA SER A 358 -1.78 16.82 4.54
C SER A 358 -1.69 17.02 6.06
N TRP A 359 -2.76 16.78 6.81
CA TRP A 359 -2.78 16.83 8.28
C TRP A 359 -2.37 15.51 8.95
N GLY A 360 -2.10 14.48 8.14
CA GLY A 360 -1.59 13.18 8.60
C GLY A 360 -2.68 12.15 8.86
N SER A 361 -2.28 10.94 9.29
CA SER A 361 -3.20 9.81 9.43
C SER A 361 -4.20 9.93 10.57
N ASN A 362 -4.00 10.88 11.48
CA ASN A 362 -4.77 10.98 12.72
C ASN A 362 -6.04 11.84 12.56
N PHE A 363 -6.25 12.46 11.39
CA PHE A 363 -7.46 13.19 11.05
C PHE A 363 -8.38 12.35 10.15
N ALA A 364 -9.68 12.30 10.47
CA ALA A 364 -10.69 11.52 9.74
C ALA A 364 -10.30 10.02 9.58
N ASP A 365 -10.54 9.40 8.43
CA ASP A 365 -10.28 7.98 8.18
C ASP A 365 -8.84 7.77 7.69
N GLY A 366 -7.90 7.79 8.63
CA GLY A 366 -6.49 7.59 8.31
C GLY A 366 -5.87 8.75 7.53
N GLY A 367 -6.43 9.96 7.60
CA GLY A 367 -6.05 11.13 6.80
C GLY A 367 -6.86 11.28 5.51
N ASN A 368 -7.88 10.44 5.30
CA ASN A 368 -8.79 10.55 4.15
C ASN A 368 -10.16 11.05 4.62
N PHE A 369 -10.80 11.86 3.79
CA PHE A 369 -12.17 12.29 4.00
C PHE A 369 -12.92 12.30 2.66
N LYS A 370 -14.25 12.22 2.75
CA LYS A 370 -15.13 12.03 1.59
C LYS A 370 -16.06 13.21 1.49
N VAL A 371 -16.25 13.72 0.29
CA VAL A 371 -17.22 14.78 0.02
C VAL A 371 -18.17 14.30 -1.06
N GLY A 372 -19.46 14.27 -0.75
CA GLY A 372 -20.49 13.93 -1.73
C GLY A 372 -20.44 14.84 -2.95
N LEU A 373 -20.53 14.27 -4.15
CA LEU A 373 -20.54 15.04 -5.40
C LEU A 373 -21.79 15.92 -5.52
N ASP A 374 -22.87 15.57 -4.84
CA ASP A 374 -24.05 16.40 -4.65
C ASP A 374 -23.69 17.72 -3.95
N VAL A 375 -22.88 17.68 -2.89
CA VAL A 375 -22.37 18.89 -2.20
C VAL A 375 -21.47 19.73 -3.12
N VAL A 376 -20.65 19.07 -3.94
CA VAL A 376 -19.72 19.74 -4.87
C VAL A 376 -20.44 20.38 -6.06
N ARG A 377 -21.55 19.78 -6.52
CA ARG A 377 -22.30 20.21 -7.72
C ARG A 377 -23.48 21.12 -7.41
N ASP A 378 -23.89 21.22 -6.15
CA ASP A 378 -24.99 22.06 -5.76
C ASP A 378 -24.60 23.55 -5.91
N PRO A 379 -25.25 24.29 -6.82
CA PRO A 379 -24.89 25.67 -7.13
C PRO A 379 -25.11 26.63 -5.96
N ARG A 380 -25.79 26.19 -4.89
CA ARG A 380 -25.93 26.94 -3.63
C ARG A 380 -24.65 26.94 -2.81
N PHE A 381 -23.73 26.00 -3.07
CA PHE A 381 -22.46 25.87 -2.38
C PHE A 381 -21.31 26.19 -3.33
N ASN A 382 -20.56 27.26 -3.05
CA ASN A 382 -19.27 27.49 -3.70
C ASN A 382 -18.23 26.59 -3.02
N PHE A 383 -18.16 25.35 -3.47
CA PHE A 383 -17.32 24.33 -2.84
C PHE A 383 -15.84 24.56 -3.15
N GLN A 384 -15.07 24.96 -2.14
CA GLN A 384 -13.63 25.18 -2.23
C GLN A 384 -12.90 24.31 -1.20
N LEU A 385 -11.88 23.58 -1.67
CA LEU A 385 -11.08 22.69 -0.84
C LEU A 385 -9.72 23.31 -0.53
N PHE A 386 -9.37 23.30 0.75
CA PHE A 386 -8.10 23.80 1.23
C PHE A 386 -7.41 22.77 2.12
N ASP A 387 -6.12 22.63 1.91
CA ASP A 387 -5.24 21.80 2.71
C ASP A 387 -3.92 22.54 2.82
N VAL A 388 -3.24 22.35 3.95
CA VAL A 388 -2.14 23.22 4.41
C VAL A 388 -0.90 22.36 4.57
N PHE A 389 0.09 22.56 3.72
CA PHE A 389 1.34 21.78 3.71
C PHE A 389 2.57 22.68 3.86
N PHE A 390 3.77 22.12 3.85
CA PHE A 390 5.02 22.88 3.72
C PHE A 390 5.98 22.10 2.81
N ARG A 391 6.84 22.80 2.07
CA ARG A 391 7.99 22.20 1.36
C ARG A 391 9.25 22.42 2.20
N VAL A 392 10.29 21.65 1.93
CA VAL A 392 11.60 21.82 2.59
C VAL A 392 12.13 23.25 2.44
N GLN A 393 11.94 23.86 1.26
CA GLN A 393 12.33 25.26 1.00
C GLN A 393 11.46 26.31 1.71
N ASP A 394 10.28 25.91 2.22
CA ASP A 394 9.40 26.79 3.00
C ASP A 394 9.74 26.72 4.50
N LEU A 395 10.68 25.84 4.90
CA LEU A 395 11.13 25.72 6.28
C LEU A 395 12.11 26.85 6.64
N LEU A 396 12.01 27.34 7.87
CA LEU A 396 12.99 28.26 8.42
C LEU A 396 14.32 27.52 8.59
N LYS A 397 15.44 28.25 8.50
CA LYS A 397 16.77 27.69 8.80
C LYS A 397 16.81 27.00 10.18
N GLU A 398 16.05 27.54 11.12
CA GLU A 398 15.91 26.99 12.46
C GLU A 398 15.13 25.66 12.49
N ASP A 399 14.10 25.47 11.66
CA ASP A 399 13.38 24.20 11.56
C ASP A 399 14.29 23.10 10.98
N LEU A 400 15.09 23.46 9.95
CA LEU A 400 16.06 22.54 9.35
C LEU A 400 17.14 22.13 10.36
N ARG A 401 17.68 23.08 11.12
CA ARG A 401 18.66 22.81 12.19
C ARG A 401 18.09 21.85 13.24
N ARG A 402 16.86 22.08 13.71
CA ARG A 402 16.20 21.20 14.69
C ARG A 402 15.94 19.80 14.15
N PHE A 403 15.61 19.68 12.86
CA PHE A 403 15.47 18.40 12.20
C PHE A 403 16.79 17.62 12.18
N GLU A 404 17.90 18.27 11.81
CA GLU A 404 19.23 17.66 11.81
C GLU A 404 19.65 17.20 13.23
N GLU A 405 19.40 18.01 14.25
CA GLU A 405 19.67 17.68 15.65
C GLU A 405 18.87 16.48 16.13
N GLU A 406 17.58 16.40 15.78
CA GLU A 406 16.73 15.28 16.14
C GLU A 406 17.14 13.99 15.41
N GLU A 407 17.50 14.07 14.13
CA GLU A 407 18.07 12.94 13.37
C GLU A 407 19.37 12.42 14.02
N GLU A 408 20.25 13.32 14.45
CA GLU A 408 21.47 12.96 15.16
C GLU A 408 21.17 12.32 16.53
N ARG A 409 20.21 12.86 17.27
CA ARG A 409 19.76 12.31 18.56
C ARG A 409 19.21 10.89 18.40
N ILE A 410 18.34 10.67 17.41
CA ILE A 410 17.78 9.35 17.08
C ILE A 410 18.89 8.38 16.68
N ARG A 411 19.88 8.83 15.87
CA ARG A 411 21.04 8.01 15.49
C ARG A 411 21.86 7.59 16.71
N LYS A 412 22.19 8.54 17.61
CA LYS A 412 22.90 8.25 18.87
C LYS A 412 22.12 7.27 19.75
N MET A 413 20.81 7.44 19.88
CA MET A 413 19.95 6.55 20.67
C MET A 413 19.93 5.13 20.09
N LYS A 414 19.81 4.98 18.76
CA LYS A 414 19.89 3.67 18.09
C LYS A 414 21.24 3.00 18.31
N THR A 415 22.34 3.74 18.19
CA THR A 415 23.69 3.21 18.47
C THR A 415 23.82 2.75 19.93
N GLN A 416 23.34 3.53 20.89
CA GLN A 416 23.34 3.13 22.30
C GLN A 416 22.49 1.90 22.58
N MET A 417 21.32 1.77 21.92
CA MET A 417 20.48 0.58 22.04
C MET A 417 21.15 -0.66 21.45
N LEU A 418 21.88 -0.51 20.33
CA LEU A 418 22.68 -1.60 19.77
C LEU A 418 23.82 -2.00 20.71
N ILE A 419 24.57 -1.04 21.24
CA ILE A 419 25.65 -1.31 22.21
C ILE A 419 25.13 -2.03 23.46
N LYS A 420 23.94 -1.69 23.95
CA LYS A 420 23.32 -2.37 25.11
C LYS A 420 22.79 -3.77 24.81
N ALA A 421 22.61 -4.11 23.53
CA ALA A 421 22.09 -5.40 23.12
C ALA A 421 23.20 -6.44 22.84
N TYR A 422 24.45 -5.99 22.72
CA TYR A 422 25.67 -6.80 22.68
C TYR A 422 26.32 -6.84 24.06
#